data_AF-A0A0C9XE40-F1
#
_entry.id   AF-A0A0C9XE40-F1
#
_cell.length_a   1.000
_cell.length_b   1.000
_cell.length_c   1.000
_cell.angle_alpha   90.00
_cell.angle_beta   90.00
_cell.angle_gamma   90.00
#
_symmetry.space_group_name_H-M   'P 1'
#
loop_
_entity.id
_entity.type
_entity.pdbx_description
1 polymer ?
#
loop_
_entity_poly.entity_id
_entity_poly.type
_entity_poly.pdbx_seq_one_letter_code
_entity_poly.pdbx_strand_id
1 'polypeptide(L)'
;MAGEILPPASISSLELQLSALVIVFAILNPYVTEWDIDRFAEPARNVADKTKYFPYPWWGHISDPATVLDVHGRVLVWYLPGIMPPARVVILSPPPPSILY
;
A
#
# COMPACT_ATOMS: atom_id res chain seq x y z
N MET A 1 -27.44 25.58 -5.50
CA MET A 1 -26.91 24.31 -6.04
C MET A 1 -26.71 23.38 -4.86
N ALA A 2 -27.62 22.42 -4.68
CA ALA A 2 -27.47 21.42 -3.63
C ALA A 2 -26.34 20.48 -4.04
N GLY A 3 -25.32 20.36 -3.19
CA GLY A 3 -24.29 19.33 -3.38
C GLY A 3 -24.98 17.98 -3.32
N GLU A 4 -24.91 17.21 -4.41
CA GLU A 4 -25.32 15.81 -4.41
C GLU A 4 -24.46 15.09 -3.37
N ILE A 5 -25.08 14.77 -2.24
CA ILE A 5 -24.53 13.81 -1.29
C ILE A 5 -24.59 12.47 -2.03
N LEU A 6 -23.48 12.10 -2.68
CA LEU A 6 -23.33 10.79 -3.29
C LEU A 6 -23.72 9.74 -2.23
N PRO A 7 -24.60 8.78 -2.54
CA PRO A 7 -24.97 7.75 -1.58
C PRO A 7 -23.69 7.06 -1.10
N PRO A 8 -23.53 6.75 0.20
CA PRO A 8 -22.44 5.91 0.66
C PRO A 8 -22.52 4.63 -0.14
N ALA A 9 -21.53 4.42 -1.00
CA ALA A 9 -21.53 3.28 -1.90
C ALA A 9 -21.57 2.03 -1.02
N SER A 10 -22.71 1.34 -0.97
CA SER A 10 -22.96 0.31 0.04
C SER A 10 -21.91 -0.80 -0.11
N ILE A 11 -21.11 -1.02 0.93
CA ILE A 11 -20.12 -2.10 0.95
C ILE A 11 -20.86 -3.41 1.24
N SER A 12 -20.76 -4.35 0.32
CA SER A 12 -21.37 -5.68 0.48
C SER A 12 -20.62 -6.51 1.52
N SER A 13 -21.30 -7.47 2.14
CA SER A 13 -20.67 -8.41 3.07
C SER A 13 -19.55 -9.22 2.42
N LEU A 14 -19.67 -9.52 1.12
CA LEU A 14 -18.64 -10.21 0.35
C LEU A 14 -17.39 -9.35 0.18
N GLU A 15 -17.54 -8.07 -0.16
CA GLU A 15 -16.41 -7.13 -0.23
C GLU A 15 -15.68 -7.06 1.11
N LEU A 16 -16.44 -6.94 2.22
CA LEU A 16 -15.85 -6.91 3.55
C LEU A 16 -15.08 -8.21 3.88
N GLN A 17 -15.64 -9.38 3.55
CA GLN A 17 -14.99 -10.67 3.78
C GLN A 17 -13.70 -10.83 2.97
N LEU A 18 -13.72 -10.43 1.69
CA LEU A 18 -12.54 -10.51 0.82
C LEU A 18 -11.45 -9.55 1.29
N SER A 19 -11.80 -8.32 1.63
CA SER A 19 -10.82 -7.36 2.16
C SER A 19 -10.22 -7.85 3.49
N ALA A 20 -11.06 -8.40 4.39
CA ALA A 20 -10.59 -8.99 5.64
C ALA A 20 -9.61 -10.15 5.38
N LEU A 21 -9.91 -11.01 4.40
CA LEU A 21 -9.04 -12.13 4.03
C LEU A 21 -7.67 -11.65 3.52
N VAL A 22 -7.63 -10.62 2.67
CA VAL A 22 -6.38 -10.02 2.17
C VAL A 22 -5.56 -9.44 3.33
N ILE A 23 -6.20 -8.75 4.27
CA ILE A 23 -5.53 -8.20 5.46
C ILE A 23 -4.96 -9.33 6.33
N VAL A 24 -5.73 -10.40 6.56
CA VAL A 24 -5.26 -11.56 7.33
C VAL A 24 -4.03 -12.19 6.67
N PHE A 25 -4.04 -12.40 5.35
CA PHE A 25 -2.86 -12.92 4.65
C PHE A 25 -1.65 -12.00 4.78
N ALA A 26 -1.85 -10.68 4.69
CA ALA A 26 -0.76 -9.73 4.87
C ALA A 26 -0.18 -9.75 6.29
N ILE A 27 -1.01 -9.93 7.32
CA ILE A 27 -0.56 -10.06 8.72
C ILE A 27 0.25 -11.36 8.90
N LEU A 28 -0.16 -12.45 8.25
CA LEU A 28 0.49 -13.76 8.35
C LEU A 28 1.76 -13.88 7.48
N ASN A 29 2.07 -12.89 6.64
CA ASN A 29 3.21 -12.90 5.72
C ASN A 29 4.16 -11.69 5.96
N PRO A 30 4.90 -11.68 7.08
CA PRO A 30 5.78 -10.56 7.43
C PRO A 30 7.15 -10.63 6.74
N TYR A 31 7.60 -9.50 6.22
CA TYR A 31 8.96 -9.25 5.74
C TYR A 31 9.64 -8.26 6.69
N VAL A 32 10.62 -8.74 7.45
CA VAL A 32 11.33 -7.91 8.44
C VAL A 32 12.59 -7.32 7.83
N THR A 33 12.83 -6.04 8.09
CA THR A 33 14.03 -5.31 7.72
C THR A 33 14.84 -4.92 8.96
N GLU A 34 16.14 -4.66 8.80
CA GLU A 34 17.01 -4.16 9.88
C GLU A 34 16.81 -2.65 10.18
N TRP A 35 15.88 -2.00 9.48
CA TRP A 35 15.64 -0.58 9.64
C TRP A 35 15.03 -0.31 11.01
N ASP A 36 15.54 0.73 11.66
CA ASP A 36 14.90 1.36 12.80
C ASP A 36 14.23 2.65 12.31
N ILE A 37 12.88 2.67 12.27
CA ILE A 37 12.16 3.84 11.73
C ILE A 37 12.31 5.08 12.61
N ASP A 38 12.55 4.95 13.92
CA ASP A 38 12.75 6.12 14.78
C ASP A 38 14.08 6.79 14.42
N ARG A 39 15.12 5.97 14.27
CA ARG A 39 16.42 6.44 13.80
C ARG A 39 16.35 7.01 12.38
N PHE A 40 15.48 6.44 11.53
CA PHE A 40 15.25 6.99 10.19
C PHE A 40 14.56 8.35 10.24
N ALA A 41 13.64 8.57 11.19
CA ALA A 41 12.92 9.82 11.37
C ALA A 41 13.79 10.95 11.95
N GLU A 42 14.92 10.62 12.57
CA GLU A 42 15.85 11.61 13.09
C GLU A 42 16.33 12.60 12.00
N PRO A 43 16.48 13.90 12.34
CA PRO A 43 17.03 14.89 11.43
C PRO A 43 18.49 14.55 11.10
N ALA A 44 18.74 14.06 9.89
CA ALA A 44 20.09 13.85 9.40
C ALA A 44 20.62 15.14 8.78
N ARG A 45 21.87 15.50 9.09
CA ARG A 45 22.54 16.65 8.46
C ARG A 45 22.77 16.42 6.95
N ASN A 46 22.91 15.16 6.54
CA ASN A 46 23.08 14.75 5.15
C ASN A 46 22.15 13.56 4.82
N VAL A 47 21.41 13.65 3.71
CA VAL A 47 20.52 12.57 3.25
C VAL A 47 21.31 11.33 2.82
N ALA A 48 22.54 11.51 2.30
CA ALA A 48 23.43 10.42 1.91
C ALA A 48 23.87 9.53 3.08
N ASP A 49 23.80 10.01 4.33
CA ASP A 49 24.11 9.17 5.50
C ASP A 49 22.99 8.17 5.77
N LYS A 50 21.75 8.45 5.37
CA LYS A 50 20.62 7.53 5.61
C LYS A 50 20.78 6.23 4.80
N THR A 51 21.18 6.30 3.54
CA THR A 51 21.33 5.09 2.70
C THR A 51 22.40 4.12 3.20
N LYS A 52 23.35 4.57 4.04
CA LYS A 52 24.34 3.70 4.71
C LYS A 52 23.73 2.87 5.85
N TYR A 53 22.78 3.43 6.59
CA TYR A 53 22.15 2.77 7.75
C TYR A 53 20.83 2.08 7.41
N PHE A 54 20.27 2.37 6.24
CA PHE A 54 18.98 1.85 5.76
C PHE A 54 19.16 1.24 4.37
N PRO A 55 19.90 0.12 4.25
CA PRO A 55 20.13 -0.54 2.98
C PRO A 55 18.81 -1.09 2.40
N TYR A 56 18.71 -1.13 1.07
CA TYR A 56 17.55 -1.71 0.41
C TYR A 56 17.45 -3.21 0.72
N PRO A 57 16.34 -3.68 1.31
CA PRO A 57 16.12 -5.10 1.55
C PRO A 57 16.00 -5.86 0.23
N TRP A 58 16.59 -7.06 0.15
CA TRP A 58 16.46 -7.92 -1.02
C TRP A 58 15.43 -9.03 -0.77
N TRP A 59 14.15 -8.73 -1.03
CA TRP A 59 13.05 -9.69 -0.89
C TRP A 59 12.59 -10.29 -2.22
N GLY A 60 13.18 -9.86 -3.33
CA GLY A 60 12.72 -10.22 -4.67
C GLY A 60 11.34 -9.62 -4.97
N HIS A 61 10.57 -10.33 -5.79
CA HIS A 61 9.24 -9.90 -6.19
C HIS A 61 8.18 -10.35 -5.18
N ILE A 62 7.50 -9.42 -4.54
CA ILE A 62 6.38 -9.69 -3.63
C ILE A 62 5.08 -9.68 -4.45
N SER A 63 4.48 -10.86 -4.61
CA SER A 63 3.20 -11.03 -5.34
C SER A 63 1.99 -11.22 -4.43
N ASP A 64 2.21 -11.75 -3.23
CA ASP A 64 1.16 -12.08 -2.27
C ASP A 64 0.97 -10.96 -1.25
N PRO A 65 -0.21 -10.83 -0.62
CA PRO A 65 -0.41 -9.88 0.47
C PRO A 65 0.67 -10.02 1.53
N ALA A 66 1.26 -8.91 1.94
CA ALA A 66 2.43 -8.92 2.81
C ALA A 66 2.50 -7.67 3.69
N THR A 67 3.11 -7.84 4.86
CA THR A 67 3.45 -6.73 5.76
C THR A 67 4.96 -6.59 5.82
N VAL A 68 5.46 -5.40 5.54
CA VAL A 68 6.86 -5.06 5.77
C VAL A 68 6.99 -4.42 7.14
N LEU A 69 7.91 -4.94 7.95
CA LEU A 69 8.14 -4.53 9.33
C LEU A 69 9.56 -4.01 9.53
N ASP A 70 9.69 -3.00 10.39
CA ASP A 70 10.98 -2.56 10.91
C ASP A 70 11.55 -3.55 11.95
N VAL A 71 12.76 -3.30 12.44
CA VAL A 71 13.45 -4.18 13.41
C VAL A 71 12.71 -4.33 14.74
N HIS A 72 11.81 -3.40 15.07
CA HIS A 72 10.99 -3.41 16.29
C HIS A 72 9.58 -3.95 16.05
N GLY A 73 9.29 -4.48 14.86
CA GLY A 73 7.99 -5.03 14.49
C GLY A 73 6.94 -3.98 14.13
N ARG A 74 7.34 -2.75 13.83
CA ARG A 74 6.43 -1.67 13.39
C ARG A 74 6.17 -1.77 11.90
N VAL A 75 4.93 -1.53 11.48
CA VAL A 75 4.54 -1.58 10.08
C VAL A 75 5.17 -0.44 9.31
N LEU A 76 6.00 -0.78 8.32
CA LEU A 76 6.54 0.15 7.33
C LEU A 76 5.64 0.23 6.09
N VAL A 77 5.22 -0.92 5.58
CA VAL A 77 4.41 -1.03 4.36
C VAL A 77 3.41 -2.17 4.50
N TRP A 78 2.19 -1.95 4.01
CA TRP A 78 1.24 -3.01 3.69
C TRP A 78 1.09 -3.14 2.19
N TYR A 79 1.40 -4.32 1.66
CA TYR A 79 1.12 -4.67 0.29
C TYR A 79 -0.17 -5.50 0.26
N LEU A 80 -1.27 -4.88 -0.22
CA LEU A 80 -2.62 -5.43 -0.16
C LEU A 80 -3.22 -5.53 -1.57
N PRO A 81 -2.73 -6.46 -2.40
CA PRO A 81 -3.18 -6.59 -3.78
C PRO A 81 -4.67 -6.96 -3.81
N GLY A 82 -5.43 -6.31 -4.69
CA GLY A 82 -6.84 -6.63 -4.93
C GLY A 82 -7.77 -6.38 -3.73
N ILE A 83 -7.34 -5.61 -2.72
CA ILE A 83 -8.18 -5.32 -1.53
C ILE A 83 -9.48 -4.59 -1.88
N MET A 84 -9.49 -3.83 -2.98
CA MET A 84 -10.68 -3.24 -3.58
C MET A 84 -11.06 -4.00 -4.85
N PRO A 85 -12.35 -4.31 -5.06
CA PRO A 85 -12.79 -4.93 -6.29
C PRO A 85 -12.67 -3.95 -7.48
N PRO A 86 -12.45 -4.44 -8.71
CA PRO A 86 -12.28 -3.59 -9.89
C PRO A 86 -13.41 -2.58 -10.11
N ALA A 87 -14.65 -2.95 -9.78
CA ALA A 87 -15.83 -2.08 -9.91
C ALA A 87 -15.78 -0.81 -9.03
N ARG A 88 -14.95 -0.81 -7.97
CA ARG A 88 -14.73 0.34 -7.08
C ARG A 88 -13.54 1.20 -7.53
N VAL A 89 -12.71 0.70 -8.45
CA VAL A 89 -11.50 1.39 -8.92
C VAL A 89 -11.88 2.26 -10.10
N VAL A 90 -11.84 3.58 -9.91
CA VAL A 90 -12.01 4.53 -11.02
C VAL A 90 -10.73 4.53 -11.86
N ILE A 91 -10.84 4.08 -13.11
CA ILE A 91 -9.73 4.15 -14.06
C ILE A 91 -9.64 5.58 -14.57
N LEU A 92 -8.66 6.34 -14.08
CA LEU A 92 -8.36 7.69 -14.55
C LEU A 92 -7.51 7.67 -15.84
N SER A 93 -7.88 6.84 -16.83
CA SER A 93 -7.18 6.87 -18.12
C SER A 93 -7.60 8.13 -18.89
N PRO A 94 -6.67 8.92 -19.44
CA PRO A 94 -7.03 9.94 -20.41
C PRO A 94 -7.76 9.29 -21.59
N PRO A 95 -8.78 9.94 -22.17
CA PRO A 95 -9.41 9.43 -23.38
C PRO A 95 -8.34 9.25 -24.47
N PRO A 96 -8.45 8.21 -25.32
CA PRO A 96 -7.55 8.06 -26.45
C PRO A 96 -7.61 9.35 -27.30
N PRO A 97 -6.48 9.82 -27.85
CA PRO A 97 -6.47 11.02 -28.67
C PRO A 97 -7.46 10.84 -29.82
N SER A 98 -8.44 11.72 -29.92
CA SER A 98 -9.38 11.77 -31.03
C SER A 98 -8.57 11.98 -32.31
N ILE A 99 -8.43 10.94 -33.13
CA ILE A 99 -7.89 11.09 -34.48
C ILE A 99 -8.97 11.80 -35.28
N LEU A 100 -8.81 13.12 -35.44
CA LEU A 100 -9.57 13.89 -36.41
C LEU A 100 -9.08 13.47 -37.80
N TYR A 101 -9.90 12.69 -38.51
CA TYR A 101 -9.79 12.50 -39.96
C TYR A 101 -10.56 13.60 -40.68
#